data_AF-A0A7C4E324-F1
#
_entry.id   AF-A0A7C4E324-F1
#
_cell.length_a   1.000
_cell.length_b   1.000
_cell.length_c   1.000
_cell.angle_alpha   90.00
_cell.angle_beta   90.00
_cell.angle_gamma   90.00
#
_symmetry.space_group_name_H-M   'P 1'
#
loop_
_entity.id
_entity.type
_entity.pdbx_description
1 polymer ?
#
loop_
_entity_poly.entity_id
_entity_poly.type
_entity_poly.pdbx_seq_one_letter_code
_entity_poly.pdbx_strand_id
1 'polypeptide(L)' 'MVSELGYGGFVAEVLSGLGVGLGDEVEVVRNGLRLRGFVMARYEYGAPDVLVLKLPNGYNIGVR' A
#
# COMPACT_ATOMS: atom_id res chain seq x y z
N MET A 1 -4.34 -14.42 -4.87
CA MET A 1 -4.09 -14.55 -3.43
C MET A 1 -4.45 -13.23 -2.77
N VAL A 2 -5.11 -13.23 -1.61
CA VAL A 2 -5.42 -12.01 -0.85
C VAL A 2 -4.51 -12.03 0.38
N SER A 3 -3.75 -10.96 0.59
CA SER A 3 -2.91 -10.77 1.78
C SER A 3 -3.77 -10.55 3.01
N GLU A 4 -3.21 -10.78 4.19
CA GLU A 4 -3.84 -10.46 5.49
C GLU A 4 -4.25 -8.98 5.61
N LEU A 5 -3.65 -8.13 4.77
CA LEU A 5 -3.90 -6.68 4.67
C LEU A 5 -5.09 -6.31 3.76
N GLY A 6 -5.72 -7.31 3.15
CA GLY A 6 -6.83 -7.14 2.21
C GLY A 6 -6.40 -6.78 0.79
N TYR A 7 -5.10 -6.67 0.50
CA TYR A 7 -4.59 -6.48 -0.87
C TYR A 7 -4.57 -7.79 -1.66
N GLY A 8 -4.63 -7.71 -2.98
CA GLY A 8 -4.48 -8.84 -3.89
C GLY A 8 -3.49 -8.55 -5.02
N GLY A 9 -3.17 -9.59 -5.79
CA GLY A 9 -2.28 -9.49 -6.95
C GLY A 9 -0.88 -9.01 -6.57
N PHE A 10 -0.28 -8.17 -7.43
CA PHE A 10 1.10 -7.69 -7.30
C PHE A 10 1.37 -6.99 -5.96
N VAL A 11 0.44 -6.16 -5.48
CA VAL A 11 0.61 -5.46 -4.19
C VAL A 11 0.72 -6.46 -3.04
N ALA A 12 -0.12 -7.51 -3.02
CA ALA A 12 -0.06 -8.54 -1.99
C ALA A 12 1.26 -9.32 -2.03
N GLU A 13 1.72 -9.68 -3.23
CA GLU A 13 2.97 -10.42 -3.43
C GLU A 13 4.19 -9.61 -2.94
N VAL A 14 4.25 -8.32 -3.28
CA VAL A 14 5.36 -7.44 -2.88
C VAL A 14 5.36 -7.21 -1.37
N LEU A 15 4.22 -6.85 -0.79
CA LEU A 15 4.15 -6.56 0.65
C LEU A 15 4.51 -7.80 1.47
N SER A 16 3.97 -8.96 1.11
CA SER A 16 4.29 -10.22 1.79
C SER A 16 5.75 -10.62 1.59
N GLY A 17 6.30 -10.50 0.37
CA GLY A 17 7.68 -10.85 0.08
C GLY A 17 8.71 -9.97 0.79
N LEU A 18 8.35 -8.73 1.12
CA LEU A 18 9.19 -7.79 1.86
C LEU A 18 8.91 -7.79 3.38
N GLY A 19 7.93 -8.56 3.86
CA GLY A 19 7.54 -8.58 5.27
C GLY A 19 6.91 -7.26 5.74
N VAL A 20 6.28 -6.50 4.84
CA VAL A 20 5.66 -5.21 5.14
C VAL A 20 4.22 -5.41 5.62
N GLY A 21 3.90 -4.84 6.77
CA GLY A 21 2.60 -4.90 7.44
C GLY A 21 1.85 -3.57 7.49
N LEU A 22 0.72 -3.56 8.21
CA LEU A 22 -0.02 -2.32 8.49
C LEU A 22 0.80 -1.39 9.38
N GLY A 23 0.79 -0.10 9.07
CA GLY A 23 1.47 0.91 9.86
C GLY A 23 2.98 1.01 9.62
N ASP A 24 3.55 0.12 8.80
CA ASP A 24 4.93 0.27 8.36
C ASP A 24 5.06 1.50 7.46
N GLU A 25 6.13 2.27 7.66
CA GLU A 25 6.46 3.40 6.81
C GLU A 25 7.27 2.90 5.61
N VAL A 26 6.78 3.21 4.41
CA VAL A 26 7.43 2.83 3.15
C VAL A 26 7.63 4.03 2.24
N GLU A 27 8.61 3.93 1.34
CA GLU A 27 8.77 4.84 0.21
C GLU A 27 8.43 4.11 -1.08
N VAL A 28 7.54 4.69 -1.88
CA VAL A 28 7.16 4.18 -3.19
C VAL A 28 7.66 5.15 -4.26
N VAL A 29 8.40 4.62 -5.23
CA VAL A 29 8.92 5.38 -6.38
C VAL A 29 8.20 4.93 -7.64
N ARG A 30 7.54 5.85 -8.32
CA ARG A 30 6.82 5.57 -9.57
C ARG A 30 6.89 6.76 -10.52
N ASN A 31 7.38 6.56 -11.75
CA ASN A 31 7.42 7.60 -12.79
C ASN A 31 8.03 8.94 -12.31
N GLY A 32 9.07 8.87 -11.47
CA GLY A 32 9.71 10.06 -10.87
C GLY A 32 8.98 10.66 -9.66
N LEU A 33 7.77 10.20 -9.34
CA LEU A 33 7.07 10.53 -8.10
C LEU A 33 7.62 9.67 -6.95
N ARG A 34 7.98 10.31 -5.84
CA ARG A 34 8.37 9.68 -4.58
C ARG A 34 7.30 9.97 -3.53
N LEU A 35 6.69 8.94 -3.00
CA LEU A 35 5.69 9.03 -1.94
C LEU A 35 6.19 8.27 -0.72
N ARG A 36 6.24 8.93 0.43
CA ARG A 36 6.55 8.32 1.71
C ARG A 36 5.33 8.39 2.62
N GLY A 37 4.99 7.28 3.25
CA GLY A 37 3.82 7.20 4.11
C GLY A 37 3.64 5.83 4.72
N PHE A 38 2.60 5.69 5.53
CA PHE A 38 2.31 4.46 6.25
C PHE A 38 1.37 3.56 5.45
N VAL A 39 1.66 2.27 5.40
CA VAL A 39 0.79 1.27 4.77
C VAL A 39 -0.52 1.18 5.56
N MET A 40 -1.63 1.44 4.88
CA MET A 40 -2.96 1.34 5.46
C MET A 40 -3.63 0.04 5.05
N ALA A 41 -4.66 -0.38 5.79
CA ALA A 41 -5.51 -1.48 5.37
C ALA A 41 -6.31 -1.07 4.12
N ARG A 42 -6.54 -2.02 3.21
CA ARG A 42 -7.41 -1.77 2.06
C ARG A 42 -8.86 -1.62 2.52
N TYR A 43 -9.55 -0.58 2.07
CA TYR A 43 -11.01 -0.50 2.21
C TYR A 43 -11.70 -1.61 1.42
N GLU A 44 -12.78 -2.18 1.96
CA GLU A 44 -13.51 -3.33 1.39
C GLU A 44 -13.87 -3.14 -0.09
N TYR A 45 -14.24 -1.91 -0.47
CA TYR A 45 -14.65 -1.52 -1.83
C TYR A 45 -13.50 -0.99 -2.73
N GLY A 46 -12.28 -0.87 -2.22
CA GLY A 46 -11.13 -0.40 -3.02
C GLY A 46 -10.65 -1.47 -4.01
N ALA A 47 -9.96 -1.09 -5.08
CA ALA A 47 -9.36 -2.08 -5.99
C ALA A 47 -8.29 -2.91 -5.23
N PRO A 48 -8.28 -4.26 -5.35
CA PRO A 48 -7.38 -5.11 -4.57
C PRO A 48 -5.90 -4.91 -4.91
N ASP A 49 -5.60 -4.45 -6.13
CA ASP A 49 -4.25 -4.21 -6.65
C ASP A 49 -3.75 -2.76 -6.46
N VAL A 50 -4.38 -1.98 -5.58
CA VAL A 50 -4.00 -0.59 -5.29
C VAL A 50 -3.54 -0.46 -3.84
N LEU A 51 -2.26 -0.13 -3.63
CA LEU A 51 -1.68 0.13 -2.32
C LEU A 51 -2.22 1.44 -1.75
N VAL A 52 -2.68 1.45 -0.51
CA VAL A 52 -3.11 2.67 0.18
C VAL A 52 -2.00 3.13 1.14
N LEU A 53 -1.53 4.36 0.94
CA LEU A 53 -0.58 5.02 1.83
C LEU A 53 -1.26 6.18 2.56
N LYS A 54 -0.99 6.32 3.87
CA LYS A 54 -1.29 7.52 4.63
C LYS A 54 -0.08 8.44 4.64
N LEU A 55 -0.23 9.61 4.04
CA LEU A 55 0.80 10.63 3.92
C LEU A 55 0.97 11.41 5.25
N PRO A 56 2.13 12.08 5.47
CA PRO A 56 2.38 12.88 6.67
C PRO A 56 1.37 14.02 6.89
N ASN A 57 0.75 14.53 5.82
CA ASN A 57 -0.29 15.55 5.90
C ASN A 57 -1.68 14.99 6.28
N GLY A 58 -1.78 13.69 6.56
CA GLY A 58 -3.00 13.03 7.02
C GLY A 58 -3.89 12.46 5.91
N TYR A 59 -3.60 12.73 4.64
CA TYR A 59 -4.38 12.22 3.50
C TYR A 59 -3.99 10.78 3.14
N ASN A 60 -4.98 10.01 2.69
CA ASN A 60 -4.76 8.70 2.09
C ASN A 60 -4.64 8.82 0.57
N ILE A 61 -3.70 8.11 -0.04
CA ILE A 61 -3.53 8.02 -1.49
C ILE A 61 -3.44 6.56 -1.94
N GLY A 62 -4.07 6.26 -3.07
CA GLY A 62 -3.94 4.97 -3.75
C GLY A 62 -2.81 4.99 -4.76
N VAL A 63 -1.94 4.00 -4.72
CA VAL A 63 -0.82 3.81 -5.66
C VAL A 63 -0.99 2.47 -6.38
N ARG A 64 -0.97 2.51 -7.70
CA ARG A 64 -1.04 1.35 -8.59
C ARG A 64 0.28 1.16 -9.33
#